data_AF-A0A821ZVQ4-F1
#
_entry.id   AF-A0A821ZVQ4-F1
#
_cell.length_a   1.000
_cell.length_b   1.000
_cell.length_c   1.000
_cell.angle_alpha   90.00
_cell.angle_beta   90.00
_cell.angle_gamma   90.00
#
_symmetry.space_group_name_H-M   'P 1'
#
loop_
_entity.id
_entity.type
_entity.pdbx_description
1 polymer ?
#
loop_
_entity_poly.entity_id
_entity_poly.type
_entity_poly.pdbx_seq_one_letter_code
_entity_poly.pdbx_strand_id
1 'polypeptide(L)'
;RIPEHPRIVKLLGSVIDYNDSDQTPVLLVMERLRRDLYVALKNRLEFSVRMRVALDVVEGLRYLHGLGLVHRDIKLKNVLLDEVNRARITDLGFCKPEVMMSGSLVGTPIHMAPELFTLKYDHTVDIYAFGILFWYICSNGVKLPTNFDVCSSKDILWSAVKKGVRPERLMDFSDECWSIMTKCWDTQPSQRPYLGEVQEKIEQILNNTRTTSMATSSIEYEGSDFGVGDFVLLSEITKDAFVQNLKLRFDNGRIYTYIGEVLVSVNPYRELSIYGHNYITSYKGCEMFERPAHIFAIAEAAYRTLKQRLINTCIVISGESGSGKTEASKIILRYIAAVTNMSNQAEIQRISNILIQTNVILETFGNSRTNRNDNSSRFGKYTDLNFDYKFDPIGGKIQHYLLEKSRVVKQQIGERNFHSFYQLLSNKKSLQEYGLYLKPEDYYYINQGQCCKIDRIDDKKDYEKAIEAFKVVGFTQDEISTIWKIIATIIHLGNLTFTDVDGEHCLIVRSNDQNDQLEWISKLLDCEPSDISSALTSRVVAARNEVFQSRQNVTRAYYGRDALSKVNCI
;
A
#
# COMPACT_ATOMS: atom_id res chain seq x y z
N ARG A 1 -29.29 -25.62 38.66
CA ARG A 1 -28.57 -25.77 37.36
C ARG A 1 -29.13 -24.70 36.43
N ILE A 2 -28.26 -23.92 35.78
CA ILE A 2 -28.67 -22.90 34.81
C ILE A 2 -29.13 -23.64 33.53
N PRO A 3 -30.25 -23.26 32.88
CA PRO A 3 -30.66 -23.90 31.63
C PRO A 3 -29.60 -23.72 30.54
N GLU A 4 -29.53 -24.65 29.58
CA GLU A 4 -28.54 -24.60 28.51
C GLU A 4 -28.77 -23.38 27.61
N HIS A 5 -27.67 -22.68 27.30
CA HIS A 5 -27.70 -21.52 26.43
C HIS A 5 -26.43 -21.51 25.57
N PRO A 6 -26.51 -21.19 24.25
CA PRO A 6 -25.38 -21.28 23.33
C PRO A 6 -24.21 -20.33 23.67
N ARG A 7 -24.43 -19.36 24.57
CA ARG A 7 -23.43 -18.38 25.03
C ARG A 7 -22.94 -18.58 26.45
N ILE A 8 -23.34 -19.66 27.11
CA ILE A 8 -22.85 -20.02 28.45
C ILE A 8 -22.17 -21.38 28.35
N VAL A 9 -20.99 -21.52 28.96
CA VAL A 9 -20.26 -22.79 28.92
C VAL A 9 -21.02 -23.86 29.67
N LYS A 10 -21.24 -25.00 29.01
CA LYS A 10 -21.99 -26.13 29.55
C LYS A 10 -21.18 -26.84 30.65
N LEU A 11 -21.75 -26.91 31.84
CA LEU A 11 -21.26 -27.75 32.93
C LEU A 11 -21.76 -29.19 32.70
N LEU A 12 -20.83 -30.11 32.47
CA LEU A 12 -21.13 -31.52 32.21
C LEU A 12 -21.25 -32.32 33.52
N GLY A 13 -20.50 -31.94 34.55
CA GLY A 13 -20.55 -32.59 35.86
C GLY A 13 -19.52 -32.05 36.84
N SER A 14 -19.36 -32.73 37.96
CA SER A 14 -18.34 -32.46 38.96
C SER A 14 -17.72 -33.77 39.42
N VAL A 15 -16.40 -33.77 39.61
CA VAL A 15 -15.64 -34.88 40.20
C VAL A 15 -15.09 -34.41 41.53
N ILE A 16 -15.20 -35.23 42.56
CA ILE A 16 -14.59 -34.96 43.86
C ILE A 16 -13.32 -35.81 43.91
N ASP A 17 -12.16 -35.17 44.05
CA ASP A 17 -10.90 -35.89 44.21
C ASP A 17 -10.68 -36.18 45.69
N TYR A 18 -10.70 -37.47 46.05
CA TYR A 18 -10.52 -37.94 47.43
C TYR A 18 -9.06 -38.31 47.76
N ASN A 19 -8.11 -38.07 46.84
CA ASN A 19 -6.72 -38.49 47.01
C ASN A 19 -5.86 -37.53 47.85
N ASP A 20 -6.37 -36.34 48.20
CA ASP A 20 -5.63 -35.34 48.98
C ASP A 20 -6.18 -35.27 50.42
N SER A 21 -5.30 -35.46 51.41
CA SER A 21 -5.70 -35.70 52.80
C SER A 21 -6.07 -34.44 53.60
N ASP A 22 -5.81 -33.24 53.07
CA ASP A 22 -6.07 -31.96 53.75
C ASP A 22 -7.19 -31.12 53.12
N GLN A 23 -7.50 -31.30 51.83
CA GLN A 23 -8.64 -30.65 51.15
C GLN A 23 -9.19 -31.59 50.09
N THR A 24 -10.52 -31.74 50.02
CA THR A 24 -11.19 -32.53 48.97
C THR A 24 -11.60 -31.60 47.83
N PRO A 25 -10.78 -31.39 46.77
CA PRO A 25 -11.13 -30.43 45.74
C PRO A 25 -12.30 -30.94 44.90
N VAL A 26 -13.24 -30.04 44.62
CA VAL A 26 -14.33 -30.28 43.66
C VAL A 26 -13.88 -29.78 42.29
N LEU A 27 -13.64 -30.71 41.37
CA LEU A 27 -13.29 -30.44 39.98
C LEU A 27 -14.56 -30.30 39.15
N LEU A 28 -14.75 -29.15 38.50
CA LEU A 28 -15.88 -28.95 37.58
C LEU A 28 -15.48 -29.40 36.18
N VAL A 29 -16.27 -30.31 35.60
CA VAL A 29 -16.08 -30.79 34.22
C VAL A 29 -16.99 -29.99 33.31
N MET A 30 -16.38 -29.24 32.39
CA MET A 30 -17.07 -28.34 31.46
C MET A 30 -16.76 -28.74 30.03
N GLU A 31 -17.59 -28.32 29.07
CA GLU A 31 -17.26 -28.48 27.65
C GLU A 31 -15.92 -27.80 27.33
N ARG A 32 -15.14 -28.42 26.44
CA ARG A 32 -13.84 -27.90 26.01
C ARG A 32 -14.02 -26.92 24.87
N LEU A 33 -13.59 -25.68 25.09
CA LEU A 33 -13.47 -24.65 24.06
C LEU A 33 -12.01 -24.50 23.63
N ARG A 34 -11.77 -23.89 22.46
CA ARG A 34 -10.46 -23.90 21.80
C ARG A 34 -9.44 -23.01 22.51
N ARG A 35 -9.86 -21.82 22.96
CA ARG A 35 -9.02 -20.81 23.60
C ARG A 35 -9.86 -19.78 24.34
N ASP A 36 -9.25 -19.02 25.26
CA ASP A 36 -9.86 -17.83 25.82
C ASP A 36 -9.71 -16.61 24.88
N LEU A 37 -10.48 -15.55 25.15
CA LEU A 37 -10.45 -14.33 24.36
C LEU A 37 -9.12 -13.58 24.50
N TYR A 38 -8.40 -13.74 25.62
CA TYR A 38 -7.06 -13.18 25.79
C TYR A 38 -6.08 -13.72 24.73
N VAL A 39 -5.99 -15.05 24.61
CA VAL A 39 -5.16 -15.72 23.61
C VAL A 39 -5.63 -15.38 22.19
N ALA A 40 -6.94 -15.28 22.00
CA ALA A 40 -7.50 -14.94 20.69
C ALA A 40 -7.11 -13.53 20.23
N LEU A 41 -7.24 -12.50 21.08
CA LEU A 41 -6.84 -11.13 20.77
C LEU A 41 -5.32 -10.99 20.64
N LYS A 42 -4.53 -11.74 21.43
CA LYS A 42 -3.07 -11.80 21.27
C LYS A 42 -2.67 -12.25 19.86
N ASN A 43 -3.43 -13.18 19.29
CA ASN A 43 -3.23 -13.68 17.92
C ASN A 43 -3.90 -12.82 16.84
N ARG A 44 -4.48 -11.67 17.22
CA ARG A 44 -5.27 -10.73 16.39
C ARG A 44 -6.51 -11.39 15.75
N LEU A 45 -7.67 -10.78 15.98
CA LEU A 45 -8.93 -11.17 15.34
C LEU A 45 -9.40 -10.10 14.35
N GLU A 46 -10.05 -10.52 13.27
CA GLU A 46 -10.71 -9.60 12.35
C GLU A 46 -11.81 -8.79 13.06
N PHE A 47 -12.07 -7.56 12.62
CA PHE A 47 -13.06 -6.68 13.25
C PHE A 47 -14.47 -7.29 13.30
N SER A 48 -14.91 -7.93 12.22
CA SER A 48 -16.23 -8.59 12.14
C SER A 48 -16.37 -9.72 13.17
N VAL A 49 -15.31 -10.51 13.37
CA VAL A 49 -15.23 -11.57 14.39
C VAL A 49 -15.23 -10.95 15.78
N ARG A 50 -14.48 -9.87 15.99
CA ARG A 50 -14.45 -9.12 17.27
C ARG A 50 -15.83 -8.59 17.65
N MET A 51 -16.55 -7.97 16.71
CA MET A 51 -17.92 -7.50 16.94
C MET A 51 -18.89 -8.66 17.20
N ARG A 52 -18.71 -9.79 16.51
CA ARG A 52 -19.50 -11.01 16.77
C ARG A 52 -19.25 -11.59 18.16
N VAL A 53 -17.99 -11.63 18.60
CA VAL A 53 -17.64 -12.02 19.97
C VAL A 53 -18.27 -11.07 20.99
N ALA A 54 -18.26 -9.77 20.75
CA ALA A 54 -18.94 -8.81 21.62
C ALA A 54 -20.45 -9.07 21.71
N LEU A 55 -21.11 -9.34 20.59
CA LEU A 55 -22.52 -9.72 20.56
C LEU A 55 -22.79 -11.01 21.35
N ASP A 56 -21.95 -12.03 21.16
CA ASP A 56 -22.08 -13.30 21.87
C ASP A 56 -21.97 -13.12 23.40
N VAL A 57 -21.08 -12.22 23.86
CA VAL A 57 -20.95 -11.88 25.28
C VAL A 57 -22.19 -11.12 25.78
N VAL A 58 -22.70 -10.15 25.01
CA VAL A 58 -23.91 -9.41 25.36
C VAL A 58 -25.11 -10.35 25.46
N GLU A 59 -25.28 -11.26 24.50
CA GLU A 59 -26.34 -12.27 24.48
C GLU A 59 -26.24 -13.20 25.72
N GLY A 60 -25.04 -13.65 26.08
CA GLY A 60 -24.80 -14.44 27.29
C GLY A 60 -25.13 -13.68 28.58
N LEU A 61 -24.74 -12.41 28.68
CA LEU A 61 -25.06 -11.57 29.83
C LEU A 61 -26.56 -11.28 29.95
N ARG A 62 -27.24 -10.98 28.84
CA ARG A 62 -28.70 -10.78 28.81
C ARG A 62 -29.42 -12.02 29.32
N TYR A 63 -28.97 -13.21 28.92
CA TYR A 63 -29.54 -14.46 29.37
C TYR A 63 -29.37 -14.65 30.90
N LEU A 64 -28.18 -14.41 31.44
CA LEU A 64 -27.94 -14.47 32.89
C LEU A 64 -28.80 -13.47 33.65
N HIS A 65 -28.85 -12.21 33.20
CA HIS A 65 -29.67 -11.16 33.82
C HIS A 65 -31.16 -11.49 33.73
N GLY A 66 -31.62 -12.11 32.64
CA GLY A 66 -32.99 -12.61 32.48
C GLY A 66 -33.37 -13.73 33.46
N LEU A 67 -32.38 -14.44 34.01
CA LEU A 67 -32.56 -15.41 35.10
C LEU A 67 -32.41 -14.76 36.49
N GLY A 68 -32.22 -13.44 36.55
CA GLY A 68 -31.92 -12.69 37.77
C GLY A 68 -30.53 -12.98 38.34
N LEU A 69 -29.56 -13.39 37.50
CA LEU A 69 -28.20 -13.73 37.90
C LEU A 69 -27.21 -12.66 37.41
N VAL A 70 -26.31 -12.21 38.29
CA VAL A 70 -25.22 -11.26 37.96
C VAL A 70 -23.88 -12.00 37.96
N HIS A 71 -23.07 -11.83 36.92
CA HIS A 71 -21.82 -12.59 36.74
C HIS A 71 -20.68 -12.10 37.64
N ARG A 72 -20.44 -10.78 37.69
CA ARG A 72 -19.46 -10.08 38.54
C ARG A 72 -17.96 -10.28 38.24
N ASP A 73 -17.59 -10.98 37.17
CA ASP A 73 -16.16 -11.16 36.79
C ASP A 73 -15.98 -11.35 35.28
N ILE A 74 -16.65 -10.49 34.50
CA ILE A 74 -16.48 -10.44 33.05
C ILE A 74 -15.10 -9.87 32.71
N LYS A 75 -14.30 -10.67 31.99
CA LYS A 75 -12.94 -10.34 31.56
C LYS A 75 -12.50 -11.25 30.42
N LEU A 76 -11.38 -10.92 29.78
CA LEU A 76 -10.82 -11.68 28.65
C LEU A 76 -10.65 -13.19 28.90
N LYS A 77 -10.26 -13.60 30.11
CA LYS A 77 -10.04 -15.02 30.44
C LYS A 77 -11.34 -15.81 30.70
N ASN A 78 -12.44 -15.11 31.00
CA ASN A 78 -13.73 -15.72 31.31
C ASN A 78 -14.67 -15.73 30.09
N VAL A 79 -14.14 -15.36 28.92
CA VAL A 79 -14.81 -15.50 27.62
C VAL A 79 -14.02 -16.52 26.81
N LEU A 80 -14.63 -17.67 26.56
CA LEU A 80 -14.03 -18.77 25.81
C LEU A 80 -14.57 -18.81 24.38
N LEU A 81 -13.73 -19.20 23.43
CA LEU A 81 -14.06 -19.25 22.00
C LEU A 81 -14.03 -20.68 21.48
N ASP A 82 -15.03 -21.05 20.67
CA ASP A 82 -15.07 -22.31 19.94
C ASP A 82 -14.20 -22.29 18.67
N GLU A 83 -14.30 -23.34 17.84
CA GLU A 83 -13.50 -23.49 16.62
C GLU A 83 -13.78 -22.41 15.56
N VAL A 84 -14.98 -21.83 15.56
CA VAL A 84 -15.46 -20.77 14.65
C VAL A 84 -15.45 -19.38 15.31
N ASN A 85 -14.74 -19.24 16.44
CA ASN A 85 -14.62 -18.01 17.23
C ASN A 85 -15.97 -17.46 17.73
N ARG A 86 -16.94 -18.33 18.04
CA ARG A 86 -18.13 -17.91 18.80
C ARG A 86 -17.82 -17.93 20.29
N ALA A 87 -18.30 -16.91 20.98
CA ALA A 87 -18.00 -16.72 22.40
C ALA A 87 -19.01 -17.43 23.30
N ARG A 88 -18.48 -17.97 24.42
CA ARG A 88 -19.27 -18.46 25.55
C ARG A 88 -18.66 -17.97 26.86
N ILE A 89 -19.51 -17.54 27.78
CA ILE A 89 -19.10 -17.04 29.10
C ILE A 89 -18.91 -18.24 30.04
N THR A 90 -17.78 -18.24 30.76
CA THR A 90 -17.40 -19.26 31.74
C THR A 90 -17.15 -18.63 33.12
N ASP A 91 -16.78 -19.45 34.09
CA ASP A 91 -16.39 -19.02 35.45
C ASP A 91 -17.51 -18.28 36.20
N LEU A 92 -18.62 -19.00 36.37
CA LEU A 92 -19.78 -18.56 37.15
C LEU A 92 -19.55 -18.69 38.67
N GLY A 93 -18.31 -18.87 39.13
CA GLY A 93 -17.98 -19.03 40.55
C GLY A 93 -18.33 -17.80 41.38
N PHE A 94 -18.33 -16.61 40.77
CA PHE A 94 -18.81 -15.38 41.37
C PHE A 94 -20.25 -15.02 41.00
N CYS A 95 -20.97 -15.85 40.27
CA CYS A 95 -22.33 -15.53 39.87
C CYS A 95 -23.28 -15.53 41.09
N LYS A 96 -24.15 -14.51 41.22
CA LYS A 96 -25.06 -14.37 42.36
C LYS A 96 -26.45 -13.90 41.92
N PRO A 97 -27.54 -14.41 42.53
CA PRO A 97 -28.87 -13.86 42.31
C PRO A 97 -28.95 -12.39 42.70
N GLU A 98 -29.56 -11.55 41.86
CA GLU A 98 -29.66 -10.11 42.04
C GLU A 98 -30.39 -9.73 43.34
N VAL A 99 -31.44 -10.49 43.69
CA VAL A 99 -32.20 -10.34 44.94
C VAL A 99 -31.36 -10.64 46.20
N MET A 100 -30.20 -11.28 46.06
CA MET A 100 -29.28 -11.59 47.15
C MET A 100 -28.04 -10.69 47.13
N MET A 101 -28.04 -9.59 46.38
CA MET A 101 -26.89 -8.70 46.18
C MET A 101 -26.61 -7.83 47.41
N SER A 102 -25.95 -8.45 48.39
CA SER A 102 -25.26 -7.78 49.48
C SER A 102 -23.90 -8.44 49.74
N GLY A 103 -22.89 -7.62 50.09
CA GLY A 103 -21.79 -8.06 50.97
C GLY A 103 -20.63 -8.87 50.38
N SER A 104 -20.21 -8.68 49.12
CA SER A 104 -18.92 -9.23 48.65
C SER A 104 -18.27 -8.40 47.57
N LEU A 105 -16.99 -8.06 47.77
CA LEU A 105 -16.12 -7.39 46.80
C LEU A 105 -15.32 -8.46 46.07
N VAL A 106 -15.82 -8.89 44.91
CA VAL A 106 -15.22 -9.93 44.06
C VAL A 106 -15.08 -9.43 42.63
N GLY A 107 -14.15 -10.02 41.89
CA GLY A 107 -13.88 -9.68 40.50
C GLY A 107 -12.45 -9.19 40.25
N THR A 108 -12.14 -8.95 38.99
CA THR A 108 -10.82 -8.51 38.55
C THR A 108 -10.70 -6.98 38.62
N PRO A 109 -9.78 -6.38 39.40
CA PRO A 109 -9.78 -4.95 39.74
C PRO A 109 -9.99 -3.96 38.59
N ILE A 110 -9.37 -4.22 37.43
CA ILE A 110 -9.47 -3.36 36.23
C ILE A 110 -10.85 -3.36 35.57
N HIS A 111 -11.67 -4.40 35.78
CA HIS A 111 -13.03 -4.53 35.23
C HIS A 111 -14.12 -4.20 36.27
N MET A 112 -13.74 -3.87 37.51
CA MET A 112 -14.69 -3.65 38.60
C MET A 112 -15.28 -2.24 38.56
N ALA A 113 -16.60 -2.16 38.62
CA ALA A 113 -17.35 -0.90 38.68
C ALA A 113 -17.13 -0.18 40.04
N PRO A 114 -17.13 1.17 40.06
CA PRO A 114 -16.86 1.95 41.27
C PRO A 114 -17.89 1.76 42.40
N GLU A 115 -19.13 1.38 42.08
CA GLU A 115 -20.18 1.16 43.07
C GLU A 115 -20.05 -0.15 43.85
N LEU A 116 -19.24 -1.12 43.38
CA LEU A 116 -18.97 -2.37 44.11
C LEU A 116 -18.43 -2.13 45.53
N PHE A 117 -17.74 -1.00 45.74
CA PHE A 117 -17.23 -0.56 47.05
C PHE A 117 -18.32 -0.20 48.06
N THR A 118 -19.48 0.22 47.57
CA THR A 118 -20.62 0.55 48.44
C THR A 118 -21.31 -0.71 48.98
N LEU A 119 -20.95 -1.88 48.43
CA LEU A 119 -21.60 -3.18 48.65
C LEU A 119 -23.11 -3.17 48.31
N LYS A 120 -23.59 -2.12 47.66
CA LYS A 120 -24.94 -1.94 47.12
C LYS A 120 -24.82 -1.74 45.61
N TYR A 121 -25.08 -2.80 44.87
CA TYR A 121 -24.93 -2.83 43.43
C TYR A 121 -25.87 -3.88 42.83
N ASP A 122 -26.16 -3.74 41.55
CA ASP A 122 -27.10 -4.56 40.80
C ASP A 122 -26.41 -5.16 39.55
N HIS A 123 -27.19 -5.63 38.59
CA HIS A 123 -26.67 -6.18 37.33
C HIS A 123 -25.84 -5.18 36.48
N THR A 124 -25.92 -3.87 36.74
CA THR A 124 -25.20 -2.85 35.96
C THR A 124 -23.68 -2.90 36.11
N VAL A 125 -23.17 -3.62 37.12
CA VAL A 125 -21.72 -3.87 37.27
C VAL A 125 -21.16 -4.72 36.11
N ASP A 126 -21.97 -5.63 35.56
CA ASP A 126 -21.58 -6.42 34.39
C ASP A 126 -21.57 -5.57 33.12
N ILE A 127 -22.42 -4.55 33.03
CA ILE A 127 -22.42 -3.58 31.92
C ILE A 127 -21.13 -2.75 31.93
N TYR A 128 -20.69 -2.32 33.11
CA TYR A 128 -19.38 -1.66 33.27
C TYR A 128 -18.23 -2.57 32.86
N ALA A 129 -18.21 -3.81 33.38
CA ALA A 129 -17.18 -4.79 33.07
C ALA A 129 -17.14 -5.10 31.56
N PHE A 130 -18.31 -5.19 30.92
CA PHE A 130 -18.43 -5.30 29.47
C PHE A 130 -17.84 -4.09 28.75
N GLY A 131 -18.04 -2.85 29.22
CA GLY A 131 -17.43 -1.65 28.63
C GLY A 131 -15.90 -1.74 28.58
N ILE A 132 -15.28 -2.17 29.68
CA ILE A 132 -13.82 -2.40 29.75
C ILE A 132 -13.39 -3.55 28.84
N LEU A 133 -14.14 -4.67 28.83
CA LEU A 133 -13.88 -5.79 27.93
C LEU A 133 -13.99 -5.37 26.45
N PHE A 134 -14.99 -4.55 26.12
CA PHE A 134 -15.26 -4.07 24.76
C PHE A 134 -14.14 -3.14 24.27
N TRP A 135 -13.48 -2.40 25.15
CA TRP A 135 -12.25 -1.67 24.82
C TRP A 135 -11.14 -2.61 24.33
N TYR A 136 -10.92 -3.75 25.01
CA TYR A 136 -9.94 -4.76 24.55
C TYR A 136 -10.36 -5.40 23.23
N ILE A 137 -11.64 -5.72 23.08
CA ILE A 137 -12.20 -6.21 21.82
C ILE A 137 -11.96 -5.20 20.69
N CYS A 138 -12.16 -3.90 20.93
CA CYS A 138 -11.93 -2.84 19.95
C CYS A 138 -10.44 -2.60 19.65
N SER A 139 -9.55 -2.70 20.65
CA SER A 139 -8.10 -2.49 20.48
C SER A 139 -7.38 -3.64 19.78
N ASN A 140 -8.05 -4.80 19.64
CA ASN A 140 -7.48 -6.03 19.10
C ASN A 140 -6.18 -6.44 19.81
N GLY A 141 -6.05 -6.11 21.10
CA GLY A 141 -4.82 -6.27 21.83
C GLY A 141 -5.07 -6.63 23.29
N VAL A 142 -4.00 -6.98 23.99
CA VAL A 142 -4.03 -7.38 25.40
C VAL A 142 -3.15 -6.48 26.29
N LYS A 143 -2.62 -5.38 25.72
CA LYS A 143 -1.86 -4.39 26.48
C LYS A 143 -2.79 -3.64 27.42
N LEU A 144 -2.36 -3.44 28.66
CA LEU A 144 -3.11 -2.67 29.64
C LEU A 144 -3.33 -1.23 29.15
N PRO A 145 -4.51 -0.61 29.37
CA PRO A 145 -4.72 0.80 29.07
C PRO A 145 -3.69 1.67 29.79
N THR A 146 -3.13 2.64 29.09
CA THR A 146 -2.07 3.53 29.59
C THR A 146 -2.52 4.27 30.84
N ASN A 147 -3.79 4.68 30.90
CA ASN A 147 -4.40 5.32 32.08
C ASN A 147 -4.44 4.41 33.33
N PHE A 148 -4.38 3.09 33.15
CA PHE A 148 -4.33 2.11 34.23
C PHE A 148 -2.90 1.60 34.48
N ASP A 149 -2.04 1.58 33.47
CA ASP A 149 -0.64 1.13 33.55
C ASP A 149 0.20 1.99 34.50
N VAL A 150 -0.17 3.27 34.66
CA VAL A 150 0.46 4.19 35.63
C VAL A 150 0.08 3.90 37.10
N CYS A 151 -0.90 3.04 37.36
CA CYS A 151 -1.35 2.72 38.70
C CYS A 151 -0.53 1.56 39.29
N SER A 152 0.38 1.88 40.23
CA SER A 152 1.32 0.90 40.81
C SER A 152 0.69 -0.09 41.81
N SER A 153 -0.55 0.16 42.27
CA SER A 153 -1.26 -0.74 43.20
C SER A 153 -2.77 -0.75 42.92
N LYS A 154 -3.45 -1.77 43.45
CA LYS A 154 -4.92 -1.89 43.35
C LYS A 154 -5.63 -0.68 43.99
N ASP A 155 -5.14 -0.19 45.13
CA ASP A 155 -5.72 0.97 45.83
C ASP A 155 -5.61 2.26 45.01
N ILE A 156 -4.49 2.46 44.31
CA ILE A 156 -4.28 3.59 43.42
C ILE A 156 -5.21 3.50 42.22
N LEU A 157 -5.30 2.31 41.59
CA LEU A 157 -6.22 2.05 40.49
C LEU A 157 -7.67 2.36 40.90
N TRP A 158 -8.10 1.92 42.08
CA TRP A 158 -9.45 2.17 42.56
C TRP A 158 -9.71 3.64 42.88
N SER A 159 -8.74 4.35 43.47
CA SER A 159 -8.84 5.80 43.66
C SER A 159 -8.99 6.54 42.32
N ALA A 160 -8.23 6.12 41.30
CA ALA A 160 -8.34 6.67 39.95
C ALA A 160 -9.72 6.39 39.32
N VAL A 161 -10.20 5.14 39.39
CA VAL A 161 -11.53 4.76 38.86
C VAL A 161 -12.66 5.55 39.54
N LYS A 162 -12.58 5.76 40.87
CA LYS A 162 -13.53 6.60 41.63
C LYS A 162 -13.50 8.07 41.20
N LYS A 163 -12.34 8.59 40.81
CA LYS A 163 -12.17 9.94 40.24
C LYS A 163 -12.61 10.03 38.77
N GLY A 164 -13.12 8.97 38.18
CA GLY A 164 -13.61 8.94 36.80
C GLY A 164 -12.55 8.56 35.77
N VAL A 165 -11.36 8.08 36.18
CA VAL A 165 -10.35 7.59 35.22
C VAL A 165 -10.88 6.33 34.53
N ARG A 166 -10.72 6.29 33.21
CA ARG A 166 -11.15 5.20 32.31
C ARG A 166 -10.06 4.92 31.28
N PRO A 167 -10.10 3.79 30.54
CA PRO A 167 -9.20 3.55 29.42
C PRO A 167 -9.21 4.71 28.41
N GLU A 168 -8.05 5.01 27.83
CA GLU A 168 -7.90 6.06 26.82
C GLU A 168 -8.56 5.71 25.49
N ARG A 169 -8.92 6.73 24.69
CA ARG A 169 -9.37 6.53 23.31
C ARG A 169 -8.16 6.27 22.41
N LEU A 170 -8.14 5.13 21.72
CA LEU A 170 -7.13 4.84 20.70
C LEU A 170 -7.53 5.43 19.34
N MET A 171 -6.56 5.76 18.49
CA MET A 171 -6.79 6.36 17.17
C MET A 171 -7.65 5.49 16.25
N ASP A 172 -7.56 4.17 16.40
CA ASP A 172 -8.27 3.20 15.55
C ASP A 172 -9.74 2.98 15.96
N PHE A 173 -10.23 3.67 16.98
CA PHE A 173 -11.61 3.50 17.47
C PHE A 173 -12.59 4.37 16.69
N SER A 174 -13.58 3.71 16.07
CA SER A 174 -14.73 4.40 15.49
C SER A 174 -15.52 5.15 16.58
N ASP A 175 -16.19 6.23 16.18
CA ASP A 175 -17.00 7.04 17.09
C ASP A 175 -18.15 6.21 17.70
N GLU A 176 -18.71 5.27 16.95
CA GLU A 176 -19.77 4.37 17.40
C GLU A 176 -19.26 3.40 18.47
N CYS A 177 -18.14 2.72 18.22
CA CYS A 177 -17.50 1.83 19.19
C CYS A 177 -17.14 2.60 20.48
N TRP A 178 -16.58 3.80 20.33
CA TRP A 178 -16.23 4.67 21.46
C TRP A 178 -17.47 5.11 22.25
N SER A 179 -18.55 5.48 21.57
CA SER A 179 -19.82 5.86 22.20
C SER A 179 -20.43 4.73 23.03
N ILE A 180 -20.36 3.48 22.55
CA ILE A 180 -20.86 2.32 23.28
C ILE A 180 -20.06 2.09 24.56
N MET A 181 -18.72 1.97 24.48
CA MET A 181 -17.92 1.67 25.68
C MET A 181 -18.01 2.79 26.72
N THR A 182 -18.06 4.05 26.28
CA THR A 182 -18.17 5.19 27.19
C THR A 182 -19.48 5.24 27.96
N LYS A 183 -20.59 4.89 27.31
CA LYS A 183 -21.89 4.74 27.99
C LYS A 183 -21.92 3.52 28.90
N CYS A 184 -21.29 2.41 28.52
CA CYS A 184 -21.25 1.20 29.34
C CYS A 184 -20.50 1.38 30.66
N TRP A 185 -19.40 2.15 30.67
CA TRP A 185 -18.60 2.40 31.89
C TRP A 185 -18.91 3.73 32.59
N ASP A 186 -20.10 4.29 32.37
CA ASP A 186 -20.52 5.53 33.01
C ASP A 186 -20.39 5.45 34.55
N THR A 187 -20.00 6.56 35.15
CA THR A 187 -19.83 6.67 36.61
C THR A 187 -21.15 6.45 37.34
N GLN A 188 -22.27 6.89 36.76
CA GLN A 188 -23.60 6.67 37.32
C GLN A 188 -24.18 5.35 36.78
N PRO A 189 -24.44 4.35 37.64
CA PRO A 189 -24.98 3.06 37.20
C PRO A 189 -26.30 3.19 36.41
N SER A 190 -27.14 4.14 36.79
CA SER A 190 -28.45 4.41 36.16
C SER A 190 -28.36 5.04 34.77
N GLN A 191 -27.19 5.55 34.36
CA GLN A 191 -26.97 6.11 33.01
C GLN A 191 -26.44 5.06 32.04
N ARG A 192 -26.10 3.86 32.51
CA ARG A 192 -25.60 2.78 31.66
C ARG A 192 -26.75 2.20 30.84
N PRO A 193 -26.54 1.92 29.55
CA PRO A 193 -27.57 1.42 28.67
C PRO A 193 -27.95 -0.02 29.03
N TYR A 194 -29.20 -0.40 28.77
CA TYR A 194 -29.56 -1.81 28.83
C TYR A 194 -28.78 -2.61 27.79
N LEU A 195 -28.43 -3.85 28.13
CA LEU A 195 -27.70 -4.74 27.21
C LEU A 195 -28.42 -4.96 25.88
N GLY A 196 -29.75 -4.80 25.83
CA GLY A 196 -30.50 -4.83 24.57
C GLY A 196 -30.19 -3.68 23.63
N GLU A 197 -30.02 -2.45 24.16
CA GLU A 197 -29.59 -1.30 23.37
C GLU A 197 -28.14 -1.43 22.92
N VAL A 198 -27.29 -2.00 23.78
CA VAL A 198 -25.89 -2.30 23.44
C VAL A 198 -25.83 -3.31 22.29
N GLN A 199 -26.62 -4.38 22.37
CA GLN A 199 -26.73 -5.38 21.32
C GLN A 199 -27.14 -4.75 19.99
N GLU A 200 -28.22 -3.97 19.97
CA GLU A 200 -28.73 -3.34 18.76
C GLU A 200 -27.69 -2.43 18.10
N LYS A 201 -26.94 -1.64 18.88
CA LYS A 201 -25.88 -0.79 18.36
C LYS A 201 -24.70 -1.58 17.80
N ILE A 202 -24.28 -2.67 18.46
CA ILE A 202 -23.20 -3.52 17.93
C ILE A 202 -23.68 -4.26 16.67
N GLU A 203 -24.94 -4.68 16.61
CA GLU A 203 -25.55 -5.25 15.40
C GLU A 203 -25.60 -4.23 14.27
N GLN A 204 -25.93 -2.97 14.55
CA GLN A 204 -25.85 -1.88 13.58
C GLN A 204 -24.41 -1.65 13.09
N ILE A 205 -23.41 -1.67 13.98
CA ILE A 205 -22.00 -1.57 13.58
C ILE A 205 -21.61 -2.76 12.69
N LEU A 206 -22.01 -3.98 13.06
CA LEU A 206 -21.73 -5.19 12.30
C LEU A 206 -22.43 -5.17 10.94
N ASN A 207 -23.68 -4.68 10.89
CA ASN A 207 -24.46 -4.57 9.66
C ASN A 207 -23.93 -3.44 8.78
N ASN A 208 -23.58 -2.28 9.33
CA ASN A 208 -22.90 -1.21 8.59
C ASN A 208 -21.55 -1.67 8.07
N THR A 209 -20.83 -2.47 8.86
CA THR A 209 -19.62 -3.16 8.39
C THR A 209 -19.96 -4.14 7.28
N ARG A 210 -21.09 -4.88 7.32
CA ARG A 210 -21.56 -5.76 6.25
C ARG A 210 -22.07 -5.03 5.00
N THR A 211 -22.62 -3.82 5.12
CA THR A 211 -23.06 -3.00 3.98
C THR A 211 -21.87 -2.28 3.35
N THR A 212 -20.92 -1.84 4.18
CA THR A 212 -19.60 -1.36 3.76
C THR A 212 -18.74 -2.52 3.27
N SER A 213 -19.03 -3.75 3.71
CA SER A 213 -18.48 -5.00 3.18
C SER A 213 -19.26 -5.53 1.98
N MET A 214 -20.51 -5.17 1.70
CA MET A 214 -21.02 -5.33 0.33
C MET A 214 -20.20 -4.48 -0.66
N ALA A 215 -19.51 -3.44 -0.17
CA ALA A 215 -18.43 -2.75 -0.89
C ALA A 215 -16.99 -3.27 -0.62
N THR A 216 -16.74 -4.17 0.36
CA THR A 216 -15.39 -4.63 0.78
C THR A 216 -15.21 -6.12 1.22
N SER A 217 -16.24 -6.97 1.24
CA SER A 217 -16.25 -8.41 1.54
C SER A 217 -16.43 -9.23 0.27
N SER A 218 -15.33 -9.32 -0.45
CA SER A 218 -15.20 -10.22 -1.57
C SER A 218 -13.81 -10.84 -1.50
N ILE A 219 -13.57 -11.56 -0.41
CA ILE A 219 -12.40 -12.44 -0.26
C ILE A 219 -12.84 -13.82 0.26
N GLU A 220 -14.13 -14.15 0.16
CA GLU A 220 -14.63 -15.52 0.20
C GLU A 220 -15.23 -15.80 -1.18
N TYR A 221 -14.89 -16.98 -1.73
CA TYR A 221 -15.21 -17.51 -3.07
C TYR A 221 -16.13 -16.64 -3.92
N GLU A 222 -15.60 -16.12 -5.04
CA GLU A 222 -16.36 -15.32 -5.99
C GLU A 222 -17.64 -16.06 -6.38
N GLY A 223 -18.79 -15.55 -5.93
CA GLY A 223 -20.09 -16.03 -6.37
C GLY A 223 -20.25 -15.85 -7.88
N SER A 224 -21.20 -16.57 -8.47
CA SER A 224 -21.53 -16.50 -9.91
C SER A 224 -21.74 -15.07 -10.42
N ASP A 225 -22.14 -14.16 -9.55
CA ASP A 225 -22.47 -12.76 -9.86
C ASP A 225 -21.24 -11.93 -10.27
N PHE A 226 -20.03 -12.37 -9.93
CA PHE A 226 -18.78 -11.69 -10.28
C PHE A 226 -18.16 -12.20 -11.57
N GLY A 227 -18.71 -13.25 -12.19
CA GLY A 227 -18.05 -13.97 -13.28
C GLY A 227 -16.93 -14.90 -12.79
N VAL A 228 -16.37 -15.68 -13.70
CA VAL A 228 -15.41 -16.75 -13.40
C VAL A 228 -14.03 -16.15 -13.06
N GLY A 229 -13.49 -16.52 -11.90
CA GLY A 229 -12.19 -16.04 -11.39
C GLY A 229 -10.95 -16.64 -12.05
N ASP A 230 -11.10 -17.81 -12.65
CA ASP A 230 -10.07 -18.47 -13.47
C ASP A 230 -10.67 -18.94 -14.79
N PHE A 231 -10.12 -18.45 -15.90
CA PHE A 231 -10.56 -18.80 -17.24
C PHE A 231 -10.46 -20.30 -17.57
N VAL A 232 -9.67 -21.08 -16.82
CA VAL A 232 -9.66 -22.55 -16.93
C VAL A 232 -11.04 -23.17 -16.61
N LEU A 233 -11.88 -22.46 -15.84
CA LEU A 233 -13.22 -22.89 -15.46
C LEU A 233 -14.33 -22.40 -16.40
N LEU A 234 -14.00 -21.70 -17.50
CA LEU A 234 -15.00 -21.29 -18.48
C LEU A 234 -15.61 -22.51 -19.19
N SER A 235 -16.94 -22.48 -19.36
CA SER A 235 -17.67 -23.51 -20.12
C SER A 235 -17.40 -23.45 -21.62
N GLU A 236 -17.16 -22.26 -22.17
CA GLU A 236 -16.86 -22.05 -23.59
C GLU A 236 -15.57 -21.23 -23.77
N ILE A 237 -14.63 -21.78 -24.55
CA ILE A 237 -13.34 -21.15 -24.86
C ILE A 237 -13.47 -20.36 -26.17
N THR A 238 -14.27 -19.28 -26.15
CA THR A 238 -14.46 -18.37 -27.29
C THR A 238 -14.03 -16.94 -26.92
N LYS A 239 -13.59 -16.16 -27.91
CA LYS A 239 -13.17 -14.76 -27.68
C LYS A 239 -14.28 -13.94 -27.02
N ASP A 240 -15.52 -14.15 -27.43
CA ASP A 240 -16.68 -13.44 -26.90
C ASP A 240 -16.94 -13.80 -25.44
N ALA A 241 -16.85 -15.09 -25.06
CA ALA A 241 -16.97 -15.53 -23.67
C ALA A 241 -15.88 -14.92 -22.77
N PHE A 242 -14.64 -14.84 -23.24
CA PHE A 242 -13.55 -14.18 -22.52
C PHE A 242 -13.84 -12.70 -22.28
N VAL A 243 -14.22 -11.96 -23.33
CA VAL A 243 -14.50 -10.52 -23.24
C VAL A 243 -15.71 -10.25 -22.35
N GLN A 244 -16.76 -11.06 -22.44
CA GLN A 244 -17.95 -10.94 -21.59
C GLN A 244 -17.63 -11.17 -20.12
N ASN A 245 -16.82 -12.19 -19.80
CA ASN A 245 -16.40 -12.46 -18.43
C ASN A 245 -15.52 -11.32 -17.87
N LEU A 246 -14.56 -10.81 -18.66
CA LEU A 246 -13.75 -9.65 -18.25
C LEU A 246 -14.60 -8.42 -17.99
N LYS A 247 -15.60 -8.17 -18.85
CA LYS A 247 -16.52 -7.04 -18.69
C LYS A 247 -17.34 -7.18 -17.41
N LEU A 248 -17.94 -8.34 -17.18
CA LEU A 248 -18.73 -8.62 -15.97
C LEU A 248 -17.89 -8.44 -14.69
N ARG A 249 -16.65 -8.95 -14.70
CA ARG A 249 -15.69 -8.78 -13.60
C ARG A 249 -15.35 -7.31 -13.37
N PHE A 250 -15.01 -6.60 -14.44
CA PHE A 250 -14.63 -5.19 -14.40
C PHE A 250 -15.76 -4.31 -13.87
N ASP A 251 -16.99 -4.52 -14.35
CA ASP A 251 -18.18 -3.78 -13.92
C ASP A 251 -18.46 -3.98 -12.41
N ASN A 252 -18.12 -5.16 -11.87
CA ASN A 252 -18.17 -5.47 -10.44
C ASN A 252 -16.88 -5.10 -9.66
N GLY A 253 -15.96 -4.34 -10.27
CA GLY A 253 -14.74 -3.86 -9.62
C GLY A 253 -13.62 -4.91 -9.47
N ARG A 254 -13.72 -6.06 -10.15
CA ARG A 254 -12.67 -7.09 -10.22
C ARG A 254 -11.82 -6.87 -11.46
N ILE A 255 -10.61 -6.36 -11.26
CA ILE A 255 -9.67 -6.07 -12.36
C ILE A 255 -8.72 -7.23 -12.68
N TYR A 256 -8.65 -8.24 -11.81
CA TYR A 256 -7.75 -9.37 -11.90
C TYR A 256 -8.52 -10.66 -12.16
N THR A 257 -7.99 -11.49 -13.05
CA THR A 257 -8.56 -12.81 -13.41
C THR A 257 -7.43 -13.78 -13.72
N TYR A 258 -7.49 -15.01 -13.25
CA TYR A 258 -6.49 -16.03 -13.57
C TYR A 258 -6.75 -16.66 -14.94
N ILE A 259 -5.67 -17.09 -15.61
CA ILE A 259 -5.65 -18.12 -16.65
C ILE A 259 -4.64 -19.16 -16.17
N GLY A 260 -5.05 -20.07 -15.30
CA GLY A 260 -4.11 -20.95 -14.59
C GLY A 260 -3.03 -20.12 -13.87
N GLU A 261 -1.75 -20.36 -14.17
CA GLU A 261 -0.63 -19.65 -13.54
C GLU A 261 -0.41 -18.21 -14.03
N VAL A 262 -1.15 -17.77 -15.06
CA VAL A 262 -1.06 -16.41 -15.61
C VAL A 262 -2.11 -15.51 -14.98
N LEU A 263 -1.76 -14.26 -14.67
CA LEU A 263 -2.69 -13.25 -14.17
C LEU A 263 -3.02 -12.21 -15.26
N VAL A 264 -4.29 -12.13 -15.62
CA VAL A 264 -4.83 -11.07 -16.48
C VAL A 264 -5.22 -9.88 -15.62
N SER A 265 -4.78 -8.68 -16.02
CA SER A 265 -5.05 -7.42 -15.34
C SER A 265 -5.66 -6.41 -16.32
N VAL A 266 -6.81 -5.86 -15.96
CA VAL A 266 -7.51 -4.80 -16.74
C VAL A 266 -7.34 -3.47 -16.02
N ASN A 267 -6.77 -2.45 -16.68
CA ASN A 267 -6.50 -1.16 -16.05
C ASN A 267 -7.82 -0.42 -15.68
N PRO A 268 -8.08 -0.11 -14.40
CA PRO A 268 -9.31 0.57 -13.99
C PRO A 268 -9.34 2.08 -14.25
N TYR A 269 -8.20 2.71 -14.57
CA TYR A 269 -8.05 4.17 -14.69
C TYR A 269 -8.52 4.97 -13.44
N ARG A 270 -8.59 4.30 -12.29
CA ARG A 270 -8.93 4.87 -10.98
C ARG A 270 -8.16 4.14 -9.89
N GLU A 271 -7.95 4.79 -8.76
CA GLU A 271 -7.39 4.13 -7.59
C GLU A 271 -8.40 3.16 -6.98
N LEU A 272 -7.90 1.99 -6.57
CA LEU A 272 -8.68 0.95 -5.91
C LEU A 272 -8.06 0.64 -4.55
N SER A 273 -8.90 0.45 -3.54
CA SER A 273 -8.48 0.12 -2.16
C SER A 273 -8.14 -1.37 -1.97
N ILE A 274 -7.52 -2.00 -2.97
CA ILE A 274 -7.15 -3.44 -2.99
C ILE A 274 -5.67 -3.69 -2.69
N TYR A 275 -4.89 -2.63 -2.47
CA TYR A 275 -3.43 -2.71 -2.24
C TYR A 275 -3.01 -2.39 -0.80
N GLY A 276 -3.97 -2.30 0.13
CA GLY A 276 -3.71 -1.96 1.53
C GLY A 276 -3.08 -3.10 2.34
N HIS A 277 -2.64 -2.79 3.57
CA HIS A 277 -2.03 -3.76 4.48
C HIS A 277 -2.89 -4.99 4.78
N ASN A 278 -4.22 -4.83 4.82
CA ASN A 278 -5.16 -5.93 5.01
C ASN A 278 -5.02 -6.97 3.89
N TYR A 279 -4.95 -6.52 2.64
CA TYR A 279 -4.74 -7.39 1.49
C TYR A 279 -3.36 -8.05 1.56
N ILE A 280 -2.28 -7.29 1.82
CA ILE A 280 -0.93 -7.87 1.96
C ILE A 280 -0.93 -9.02 2.99
N THR A 281 -1.56 -8.81 4.14
CA THR A 281 -1.62 -9.81 5.22
C THR A 281 -2.45 -11.03 4.82
N SER A 282 -3.52 -10.84 4.05
CA SER A 282 -4.40 -11.93 3.60
C SER A 282 -3.78 -12.85 2.55
N TYR A 283 -2.83 -12.35 1.75
CA TYR A 283 -2.10 -13.13 0.73
C TYR A 283 -0.77 -13.69 1.26
N LYS A 284 -0.23 -13.15 2.35
CA LYS A 284 1.02 -13.62 2.96
C LYS A 284 0.89 -15.09 3.37
N GLY A 285 1.77 -15.94 2.83
CA GLY A 285 1.82 -17.37 3.15
C GLY A 285 0.74 -18.23 2.50
N CYS A 286 -0.15 -17.68 1.67
CA CYS A 286 -1.22 -18.44 1.00
C CYS A 286 -0.76 -19.03 -0.34
N GLU A 287 -1.17 -20.26 -0.65
CA GLU A 287 -0.93 -20.86 -1.96
C GLU A 287 -1.68 -20.14 -3.09
N MET A 288 -1.16 -20.26 -4.31
CA MET A 288 -1.87 -19.76 -5.49
C MET A 288 -3.25 -20.44 -5.54
N PHE A 289 -4.30 -19.67 -5.85
CA PHE A 289 -5.72 -20.10 -5.86
C PHE A 289 -6.41 -20.26 -4.50
N GLU A 290 -5.71 -20.24 -3.36
CA GLU A 290 -6.40 -20.18 -2.04
C GLU A 290 -7.14 -18.85 -1.83
N ARG A 291 -6.71 -17.82 -2.56
CA ARG A 291 -7.27 -16.47 -2.56
C ARG A 291 -7.70 -16.06 -3.97
N PRO A 292 -8.66 -15.14 -4.09
CA PRO A 292 -9.09 -14.60 -5.38
C PRO A 292 -7.93 -14.07 -6.24
N ALA A 293 -8.19 -13.88 -7.53
CA ALA A 293 -7.20 -13.36 -8.46
C ALA A 293 -6.67 -12.00 -8.01
N HIS A 294 -5.37 -11.93 -7.75
CA HIS A 294 -4.70 -10.69 -7.34
C HIS A 294 -3.20 -10.73 -7.63
N ILE A 295 -2.62 -9.56 -7.87
CA ILE A 295 -1.18 -9.44 -8.14
C ILE A 295 -0.29 -9.87 -6.95
N PHE A 296 -0.82 -9.76 -5.73
CA PHE A 296 -0.15 -10.25 -4.53
C PHE A 296 0.01 -11.77 -4.50
N ALA A 297 -0.91 -12.53 -5.11
CA ALA A 297 -0.76 -13.98 -5.22
C ALA A 297 0.44 -14.36 -6.09
N ILE A 298 0.65 -13.65 -7.21
CA ILE A 298 1.83 -13.86 -8.08
C ILE A 298 3.12 -13.47 -7.36
N ALA A 299 3.11 -12.32 -6.67
CA ALA A 299 4.26 -11.86 -5.89
C ALA A 299 4.64 -12.85 -4.77
N GLU A 300 3.63 -13.35 -4.06
CA GLU A 300 3.79 -14.36 -3.01
C GLU A 300 4.28 -15.70 -3.57
N ALA A 301 3.70 -16.18 -4.66
CA ALA A 301 4.13 -17.44 -5.30
C ALA A 301 5.60 -17.38 -5.74
N ALA A 302 6.02 -16.26 -6.34
CA ALA A 302 7.41 -16.03 -6.73
C ALA A 302 8.35 -15.96 -5.50
N TYR A 303 7.96 -15.19 -4.47
CA TYR A 303 8.76 -15.04 -3.25
C TYR A 303 8.87 -16.35 -2.45
N ARG A 304 7.79 -17.10 -2.35
CA ARG A 304 7.78 -18.43 -1.72
C ARG A 304 8.66 -19.41 -2.46
N THR A 305 8.56 -19.46 -3.79
CA THR A 305 9.38 -20.35 -4.62
C THR A 305 10.86 -20.04 -4.44
N LEU A 306 11.23 -18.76 -4.42
CA LEU A 306 12.58 -18.30 -4.10
C LEU A 306 13.04 -18.84 -2.73
N LYS A 307 12.20 -18.70 -1.69
CA LYS A 307 12.51 -19.12 -0.32
C LYS A 307 12.57 -20.62 -0.10
N GLN A 308 11.65 -21.38 -0.68
CA GLN A 308 11.50 -22.82 -0.46
C GLN A 308 12.41 -23.66 -1.35
N ARG A 309 12.60 -23.24 -2.61
CA ARG A 309 13.36 -24.01 -3.60
C ARG A 309 14.78 -23.49 -3.82
N LEU A 310 15.12 -22.32 -3.28
CA LEU A 310 16.44 -21.68 -3.45
C LEU A 310 16.80 -21.44 -4.92
N ILE A 311 15.80 -21.13 -5.75
CA ILE A 311 15.97 -20.83 -7.18
C ILE A 311 15.53 -19.41 -7.49
N ASN A 312 16.21 -18.78 -8.44
CA ASN A 312 15.84 -17.46 -8.94
C ASN A 312 14.45 -17.52 -9.59
N THR A 313 13.62 -16.51 -9.32
CA THR A 313 12.28 -16.39 -9.90
C THR A 313 12.19 -15.14 -10.78
N CYS A 314 11.31 -15.19 -11.77
CA CYS A 314 11.11 -14.09 -12.72
C CYS A 314 9.62 -13.85 -12.90
N ILE A 315 9.19 -12.59 -12.75
CA ILE A 315 7.82 -12.16 -13.06
C ILE A 315 7.88 -11.35 -14.35
N VAL A 316 7.22 -11.84 -15.39
CA VAL A 316 7.15 -11.17 -16.69
C VAL A 316 5.83 -10.42 -16.81
N ILE A 317 5.89 -9.09 -16.95
CA ILE A 317 4.71 -8.22 -17.09
C ILE A 317 4.64 -7.73 -18.53
N SER A 318 3.67 -8.22 -19.30
CA SER A 318 3.46 -7.85 -20.70
C SER A 318 2.13 -7.09 -20.88
N GLY A 319 2.03 -6.34 -21.98
CA GLY A 319 0.83 -5.59 -22.34
C GLY A 319 1.13 -4.34 -23.16
N GLU A 320 0.10 -3.80 -23.81
CA GLU A 320 0.20 -2.57 -24.61
C GLU A 320 0.58 -1.34 -23.77
N SER A 321 0.96 -0.25 -24.43
CA SER A 321 1.25 1.00 -23.72
C SER A 321 0.02 1.47 -22.93
N GLY A 322 0.21 1.84 -21.66
CA GLY A 322 -0.89 2.28 -20.79
C GLY A 322 -1.67 1.15 -20.10
N SER A 323 -1.32 -0.12 -20.32
CA SER A 323 -2.02 -1.27 -19.71
C SER A 323 -1.81 -1.44 -18.19
N GLY A 324 -0.93 -0.65 -17.56
CA GLY A 324 -0.64 -0.72 -16.12
C GLY A 324 0.61 -1.50 -15.73
N LYS A 325 1.51 -1.83 -16.67
CA LYS A 325 2.76 -2.59 -16.39
C LYS A 325 3.62 -1.99 -15.28
N THR A 326 3.83 -0.68 -15.33
CA THR A 326 4.68 0.04 -14.36
C THR A 326 4.06 0.02 -12.96
N GLU A 327 2.74 0.22 -12.87
CA GLU A 327 2.03 0.16 -11.59
C GLU A 327 2.03 -1.26 -11.02
N ALA A 328 1.82 -2.28 -11.85
CA ALA A 328 1.94 -3.67 -11.45
C ALA A 328 3.33 -3.98 -10.83
N SER A 329 4.40 -3.50 -11.45
CA SER A 329 5.76 -3.64 -10.91
C SER A 329 5.94 -2.94 -9.56
N LYS A 330 5.42 -1.71 -9.40
CA LYS A 330 5.44 -0.97 -8.12
C LYS A 330 4.69 -1.73 -7.01
N ILE A 331 3.53 -2.30 -7.34
CA ILE A 331 2.71 -3.06 -6.38
C ILE A 331 3.41 -4.34 -5.93
N ILE A 332 4.05 -5.08 -6.85
CA ILE A 332 4.84 -6.27 -6.51
C ILE A 332 6.00 -5.91 -5.58
N LEU A 333 6.74 -4.84 -5.87
CA LEU A 333 7.85 -4.37 -5.02
C LEU A 333 7.37 -4.00 -3.61
N ARG A 334 6.23 -3.30 -3.50
CA ARG A 334 5.61 -2.97 -2.21
C ARG A 334 5.21 -4.22 -1.43
N TYR A 335 4.68 -5.23 -2.10
CA TYR A 335 4.31 -6.49 -1.47
C TYR A 335 5.53 -7.21 -0.90
N ILE A 336 6.58 -7.42 -1.72
CA ILE A 336 7.83 -8.08 -1.31
C ILE A 336 8.45 -7.35 -0.12
N ALA A 337 8.51 -6.01 -0.18
CA ALA A 337 9.03 -5.19 0.92
C ALA A 337 8.23 -5.31 2.22
N ALA A 338 6.93 -5.62 2.15
CA ALA A 338 6.06 -5.72 3.32
C ALA A 338 6.05 -7.12 3.96
N VAL A 339 6.35 -8.18 3.20
CA VAL A 339 6.31 -9.57 3.72
C VAL A 339 7.62 -10.04 4.35
N THR A 340 8.71 -9.31 4.16
CA THR A 340 10.07 -9.55 4.68
C THR A 340 10.20 -9.20 6.18
N ASN A 341 11.32 -9.59 6.82
CA ASN A 341 11.43 -9.63 8.28
C ASN A 341 11.36 -8.25 8.96
N MET A 342 10.75 -8.20 10.16
CA MET A 342 10.42 -6.97 10.89
C MET A 342 11.63 -6.17 11.41
N SER A 343 12.80 -6.80 11.59
CA SER A 343 13.97 -6.14 12.17
C SER A 343 14.57 -5.05 11.27
N ASN A 344 14.43 -5.18 9.95
CA ASN A 344 15.02 -4.25 8.96
C ASN A 344 13.96 -3.53 8.11
N GLN A 345 12.69 -3.48 8.56
CA GLN A 345 11.60 -2.88 7.78
C GLN A 345 11.88 -1.44 7.33
N ALA A 346 12.55 -0.63 8.16
CA ALA A 346 12.91 0.74 7.79
C ALA A 346 13.91 0.80 6.61
N GLU A 347 14.89 -0.09 6.58
CA GLU A 347 15.90 -0.19 5.52
C GLU A 347 15.28 -0.76 4.23
N ILE A 348 14.43 -1.77 4.36
CA ILE A 348 13.69 -2.38 3.24
C ILE A 348 12.72 -1.36 2.63
N GLN A 349 12.01 -0.60 3.46
CA GLN A 349 11.15 0.48 3.01
C GLN A 349 11.96 1.57 2.31
N ARG A 350 13.17 1.87 2.78
CA ARG A 350 14.09 2.81 2.12
C ARG A 350 14.52 2.29 0.74
N ILE A 351 14.95 1.03 0.62
CA ILE A 351 15.34 0.43 -0.66
C ILE A 351 14.16 0.42 -1.64
N SER A 352 12.98 0.04 -1.16
CA SER A 352 11.74 0.07 -1.95
C SER A 352 11.41 1.49 -2.42
N ASN A 353 11.53 2.48 -1.53
CA ASN A 353 11.29 3.88 -1.89
C ASN A 353 12.32 4.37 -2.93
N ILE A 354 13.61 4.02 -2.78
CA ILE A 354 14.65 4.33 -3.78
C ILE A 354 14.27 3.75 -5.15
N LEU A 355 13.89 2.47 -5.22
CA LEU A 355 13.48 1.83 -6.48
C LEU A 355 12.25 2.49 -7.10
N ILE A 356 11.29 2.92 -6.28
CA ILE A 356 10.10 3.67 -6.73
C ILE A 356 10.50 5.04 -7.26
N GLN A 357 11.39 5.77 -6.58
CA GLN A 357 11.87 7.08 -7.04
C GLN A 357 12.73 6.96 -8.31
N THR A 358 13.50 5.89 -8.46
CA THR A 358 14.22 5.61 -9.70
C THR A 358 13.26 5.48 -10.89
N ASN A 359 12.05 4.93 -10.70
CA ASN A 359 11.05 4.93 -11.78
C ASN A 359 10.65 6.35 -12.19
N VAL A 360 10.45 7.27 -11.25
CA VAL A 360 10.07 8.66 -11.58
C VAL A 360 11.12 9.30 -12.47
N ILE A 361 12.40 9.08 -12.16
CA ILE A 361 13.53 9.54 -12.98
C ILE A 361 13.45 8.90 -14.37
N LEU A 362 13.35 7.57 -14.45
CA LEU A 362 13.32 6.86 -15.72
C LEU A 362 12.09 7.21 -16.59
N GLU A 363 10.94 7.48 -15.96
CA GLU A 363 9.75 7.94 -16.66
C GLU A 363 9.97 9.36 -17.22
N THR A 364 10.67 10.23 -16.48
CA THR A 364 11.00 11.58 -16.93
C THR A 364 11.87 11.58 -18.21
N PHE A 365 12.89 10.73 -18.27
CA PHE A 365 13.83 10.68 -19.40
C PHE A 365 13.47 9.66 -20.48
N GLY A 366 12.65 8.67 -20.17
CA GLY A 366 12.35 7.53 -21.05
C GLY A 366 10.89 7.38 -21.46
N ASN A 367 9.96 8.15 -20.88
CA ASN A 367 8.57 8.18 -21.34
C ASN A 367 8.27 9.42 -22.17
N SER A 368 7.30 9.27 -23.05
CA SER A 368 6.78 10.35 -23.89
C SER A 368 5.29 10.15 -24.14
N ARG A 369 4.64 11.21 -24.61
CA ARG A 369 3.27 11.09 -25.13
C ARG A 369 3.27 10.52 -26.54
N THR A 370 2.36 9.59 -26.74
CA THR A 370 2.01 9.00 -28.03
C THR A 370 0.53 9.20 -28.31
N ASN A 371 0.09 8.94 -29.53
CA ASN A 371 -1.33 9.04 -29.89
C ASN A 371 -2.24 8.05 -29.11
N ARG A 372 -1.67 7.05 -28.43
CA ARG A 372 -2.42 6.03 -27.67
C ARG A 372 -2.36 6.23 -26.15
N ASN A 373 -1.28 6.81 -25.65
CA ASN A 373 -1.01 6.95 -24.22
C ASN A 373 -0.14 8.18 -23.96
N ASP A 374 -0.58 9.01 -23.00
CA ASP A 374 0.08 10.24 -22.58
C ASP A 374 1.38 10.01 -21.80
N ASN A 375 1.55 8.84 -21.17
CA ASN A 375 2.78 8.44 -20.46
C ASN A 375 3.30 7.08 -20.96
N SER A 376 3.67 7.01 -22.23
CA SER A 376 4.16 5.78 -22.86
C SER A 376 5.65 5.57 -22.60
N SER A 377 6.01 4.47 -21.92
CA SER A 377 7.40 4.02 -21.84
C SER A 377 7.94 3.68 -23.23
N ARG A 378 9.08 4.28 -23.58
CA ARG A 378 9.79 4.05 -24.85
C ARG A 378 11.08 3.25 -24.65
N PHE A 379 11.14 2.50 -23.56
CA PHE A 379 12.19 1.55 -23.21
C PHE A 379 11.59 0.36 -22.45
N GLY A 380 12.22 -0.80 -22.58
CA GLY A 380 11.95 -1.96 -21.74
C GLY A 380 12.72 -1.84 -20.42
N LYS A 381 12.12 -2.30 -19.32
CA LYS A 381 12.73 -2.27 -17.99
C LYS A 381 12.82 -3.68 -17.43
N TYR A 382 14.02 -4.07 -16.99
CA TYR A 382 14.26 -5.25 -16.18
C TYR A 382 14.73 -4.79 -14.81
N THR A 383 14.08 -5.26 -13.75
CA THR A 383 14.45 -4.94 -12.37
C THR A 383 14.87 -6.24 -11.70
N ASP A 384 16.16 -6.34 -11.41
CA ASP A 384 16.74 -7.42 -10.64
C ASP A 384 16.66 -7.08 -9.15
N LEU A 385 16.25 -8.02 -8.31
CA LEU A 385 16.17 -7.83 -6.86
C LEU A 385 17.06 -8.87 -6.18
N ASN A 386 18.01 -8.38 -5.40
CA ASN A 386 18.95 -9.23 -4.68
C ASN A 386 18.44 -9.46 -3.26
N PHE A 387 18.52 -10.71 -2.81
CA PHE A 387 18.09 -11.13 -1.48
C PHE A 387 19.28 -11.74 -0.73
N ASP A 388 19.30 -11.56 0.59
CA ASP A 388 20.26 -12.26 1.45
C ASP A 388 19.82 -13.71 1.75
N TYR A 389 20.60 -14.41 2.58
CA TYR A 389 20.30 -15.79 3.00
C TYR A 389 19.02 -15.92 3.85
N LYS A 390 18.50 -14.81 4.41
CA LYS A 390 17.24 -14.75 5.13
C LYS A 390 16.06 -14.39 4.22
N PHE A 391 16.34 -14.19 2.93
CA PHE A 391 15.41 -13.70 1.91
C PHE A 391 14.92 -12.26 2.16
N ASP A 392 15.72 -11.47 2.88
CA ASP A 392 15.50 -10.03 3.01
C ASP A 392 16.16 -9.31 1.81
N PRO A 393 15.48 -8.33 1.19
CA PRO A 393 15.99 -7.64 0.02
C PRO A 393 17.14 -6.71 0.41
N ILE A 394 18.30 -6.92 -0.19
CA ILE A 394 19.53 -6.14 0.07
C ILE A 394 19.77 -5.06 -0.98
N GLY A 395 19.08 -5.12 -2.11
CA GLY A 395 19.21 -4.13 -3.18
C GLY A 395 18.59 -4.60 -4.48
N GLY A 396 18.78 -3.82 -5.53
CA GLY A 396 18.31 -4.19 -6.85
C GLY A 396 19.08 -3.48 -7.96
N LYS A 397 19.11 -4.10 -9.14
CA LYS A 397 19.73 -3.56 -10.34
C LYS A 397 18.65 -3.34 -11.38
N ILE A 398 18.49 -2.11 -11.84
CA ILE A 398 17.60 -1.81 -12.96
C ILE A 398 18.43 -1.79 -14.24
N GLN A 399 17.96 -2.52 -15.25
CA GLN A 399 18.52 -2.52 -16.61
C GLN A 399 17.47 -2.02 -17.60
N HIS A 400 17.92 -1.22 -18.56
CA HIS A 400 17.07 -0.66 -19.60
C HIS A 400 17.41 -1.28 -20.95
N TYR A 401 16.38 -1.52 -21.75
CA TYR A 401 16.53 -2.08 -23.09
C TYR A 401 15.80 -1.22 -24.11
N LEU A 402 16.38 -1.10 -25.30
CA LEU A 402 15.72 -0.57 -26.49
C LEU A 402 15.09 0.83 -26.31
N LEU A 403 15.83 1.77 -25.70
CA LEU A 403 15.40 3.17 -25.66
C LEU A 403 15.23 3.70 -27.09
N GLU A 404 14.06 4.27 -27.39
CA GLU A 404 13.75 4.86 -28.70
C GLU A 404 14.47 6.21 -28.93
N LYS A 405 15.79 6.15 -29.11
CA LYS A 405 16.65 7.34 -29.27
C LYS A 405 16.24 8.23 -30.45
N SER A 406 15.65 7.65 -31.50
CA SER A 406 15.16 8.41 -32.67
C SER A 406 14.12 9.47 -32.30
N ARG A 407 13.38 9.28 -31.20
CA ARG A 407 12.36 10.23 -30.72
C ARG A 407 12.93 11.59 -30.35
N VAL A 408 14.20 11.67 -29.95
CA VAL A 408 14.85 12.94 -29.60
C VAL A 408 14.79 13.93 -30.76
N VAL A 409 15.03 13.46 -31.98
CA VAL A 409 15.15 14.32 -33.16
C VAL A 409 13.85 14.43 -33.97
N LYS A 410 12.96 13.44 -33.88
CA LYS A 410 11.75 13.38 -34.69
C LYS A 410 10.61 12.67 -33.96
N GLN A 411 9.44 13.30 -33.95
CA GLN A 411 8.19 12.74 -33.42
C GLN A 411 7.11 12.67 -34.50
N GLN A 412 6.12 11.80 -34.32
CA GLN A 412 4.95 11.76 -35.20
C GLN A 412 4.00 12.92 -34.86
N ILE A 413 3.17 13.32 -35.82
CA ILE A 413 2.15 14.36 -35.62
C ILE A 413 1.21 13.93 -34.48
N GLY A 414 1.00 14.82 -33.51
CA GLY A 414 0.23 14.58 -32.29
C GLY A 414 1.02 14.02 -31.11
N GLU A 415 2.28 13.62 -31.31
CA GLU A 415 3.14 13.08 -30.26
C GLU A 415 4.07 14.13 -29.65
N ARG A 416 4.64 13.80 -28.47
CA ARG A 416 5.68 14.62 -27.81
C ARG A 416 7.05 13.94 -27.85
N ASN A 417 8.07 14.75 -27.62
CA ASN A 417 9.39 14.27 -27.21
C ASN A 417 9.33 13.70 -25.77
N PHE A 418 10.47 13.29 -25.20
CA PHE A 418 10.53 12.85 -23.80
C PHE A 418 10.06 13.95 -22.84
N HIS A 419 9.46 13.55 -21.72
CA HIS A 419 8.87 14.50 -20.76
C HIS A 419 9.91 15.49 -20.20
N SER A 420 11.16 15.05 -20.03
CA SER A 420 12.29 15.87 -19.57
C SER A 420 12.43 17.21 -20.33
N PHE A 421 12.21 17.21 -21.65
CA PHE A 421 12.31 18.43 -22.48
C PHE A 421 11.26 19.48 -22.07
N TYR A 422 10.02 19.05 -21.86
CA TYR A 422 8.91 19.93 -21.50
C TYR A 422 8.98 20.35 -20.03
N GLN A 423 9.38 19.42 -19.15
CA GLN A 423 9.61 19.68 -17.74
C GLN A 423 10.69 20.76 -17.54
N LEU A 424 11.81 20.67 -18.26
CA LEU A 424 12.87 21.69 -18.21
C LEU A 424 12.35 23.06 -18.67
N LEU A 425 11.59 23.10 -19.77
CA LEU A 425 11.04 24.34 -20.31
C LEU A 425 9.95 24.99 -19.45
N SER A 426 9.34 24.22 -18.55
CA SER A 426 8.30 24.73 -17.65
C SER A 426 8.85 25.54 -16.47
N ASN A 427 10.13 25.39 -16.13
CA ASN A 427 10.74 26.03 -14.98
C ASN A 427 11.46 27.34 -15.33
N LYS A 428 10.83 28.47 -15.01
CA LYS A 428 11.36 29.83 -15.29
C LYS A 428 12.77 30.11 -14.75
N LYS A 429 13.18 29.51 -13.62
CA LYS A 429 14.52 29.72 -13.07
C LYS A 429 15.58 29.04 -13.93
N SER A 430 15.31 27.80 -14.32
CA SER A 430 16.19 26.99 -15.17
C SER A 430 16.31 27.54 -16.59
N LEU A 431 15.25 28.19 -17.12
CA LEU A 431 15.31 28.82 -18.44
C LEU A 431 16.41 29.89 -18.54
N GLN A 432 16.56 30.72 -17.50
CA GLN A 432 17.58 31.78 -17.48
C GLN A 432 18.98 31.21 -17.30
N GLU A 433 19.12 30.19 -16.47
CA GLU A 433 20.40 29.51 -16.19
C GLU A 433 20.96 28.82 -17.43
N TYR A 434 20.09 28.23 -18.26
CA TYR A 434 20.50 27.46 -19.43
C TYR A 434 20.34 28.19 -20.77
N GLY A 435 19.93 29.46 -20.79
CA GLY A 435 19.80 30.23 -22.04
C GLY A 435 18.60 29.88 -22.91
N LEU A 436 17.57 29.27 -22.34
CA LEU A 436 16.40 28.79 -23.06
C LEU A 436 15.30 29.87 -23.12
N TYR A 437 15.46 30.88 -23.99
CA TYR A 437 14.54 32.03 -24.06
C TYR A 437 13.37 31.88 -25.04
N LEU A 438 13.46 30.92 -25.97
CA LEU A 438 12.44 30.72 -27.00
C LEU A 438 11.17 30.07 -26.45
N LYS A 439 10.05 30.21 -27.18
CA LYS A 439 8.84 29.45 -26.84
C LYS A 439 9.07 27.97 -27.18
N PRO A 440 8.38 27.04 -26.49
CA PRO A 440 8.49 25.60 -26.80
C PRO A 440 8.26 25.26 -28.29
N GLU A 441 7.43 26.04 -28.97
CA GLU A 441 7.10 25.90 -30.41
C GLU A 441 8.26 26.26 -31.34
N ASP A 442 9.20 27.10 -30.88
CA ASP A 442 10.33 27.60 -31.68
C ASP A 442 11.57 26.69 -31.55
N TYR A 443 11.53 25.68 -30.66
CA TYR A 443 12.58 24.67 -30.58
C TYR A 443 12.31 23.52 -31.53
N TYR A 444 13.27 23.26 -32.43
CA TYR A 444 13.12 22.30 -33.52
C TYR A 444 12.77 20.90 -33.01
N TYR A 445 13.52 20.37 -32.04
CA TYR A 445 13.28 19.01 -31.50
C TYR A 445 12.03 18.88 -30.62
N ILE A 446 11.40 19.98 -30.25
CA ILE A 446 10.23 19.99 -29.35
C ILE A 446 8.93 20.09 -30.17
N ASN A 447 8.99 20.77 -31.32
CA ASN A 447 7.83 21.05 -32.15
C ASN A 447 7.66 20.10 -33.36
N GLN A 448 8.44 19.01 -33.51
CA GLN A 448 8.25 18.11 -34.67
C GLN A 448 6.88 17.41 -34.66
N GLY A 449 6.35 17.12 -33.47
CA GLY A 449 5.02 16.53 -33.31
C GLY A 449 3.86 17.54 -33.29
N GLN A 450 4.14 18.85 -33.36
CA GLN A 450 3.15 19.94 -33.29
C GLN A 450 2.23 19.91 -32.05
N CYS A 451 2.74 19.40 -30.92
CA CYS A 451 1.97 19.24 -29.69
C CYS A 451 2.79 19.64 -28.45
N CYS A 452 2.88 20.94 -28.16
CA CYS A 452 3.73 21.45 -27.08
C CYS A 452 3.03 21.59 -25.72
N LYS A 453 1.70 21.76 -25.68
CA LYS A 453 0.91 21.93 -24.44
C LYS A 453 -0.27 20.99 -24.38
N ILE A 454 -0.57 20.51 -23.16
CA ILE A 454 -1.61 19.52 -22.90
C ILE A 454 -2.26 19.85 -21.54
N ASP A 455 -3.58 20.01 -21.52
CA ASP A 455 -4.30 20.41 -20.31
C ASP A 455 -4.27 19.37 -19.17
N ARG A 456 -3.99 18.10 -19.50
CA ARG A 456 -3.96 16.98 -18.54
C ARG A 456 -2.60 16.75 -17.88
N ILE A 457 -1.53 17.38 -18.36
CA ILE A 457 -0.17 17.16 -17.86
C ILE A 457 0.36 18.46 -17.27
N ASP A 458 0.84 18.39 -16.02
CA ASP A 458 1.47 19.52 -15.33
C ASP A 458 2.99 19.31 -15.31
N ASP A 459 3.65 19.69 -16.42
CA ASP A 459 5.08 19.52 -16.60
C ASP A 459 5.90 20.25 -15.50
N LYS A 460 5.35 21.33 -14.92
CA LYS A 460 6.01 22.06 -13.82
C LYS A 460 6.02 21.22 -12.54
N LYS A 461 4.87 20.68 -12.16
CA LYS A 461 4.75 19.81 -10.99
C LYS A 461 5.57 18.53 -11.16
N ASP A 462 5.61 17.99 -12.37
CA ASP A 462 6.40 16.78 -12.66
C ASP A 462 7.91 17.04 -12.65
N TYR A 463 8.36 18.23 -13.06
CA TYR A 463 9.75 18.66 -12.86
C TYR A 463 10.12 18.69 -11.37
N GLU A 464 9.27 19.27 -10.52
CA GLU A 464 9.52 19.33 -9.06
C GLU A 464 9.61 17.92 -8.45
N LYS A 465 8.72 17.00 -8.85
CA LYS A 465 8.79 15.58 -8.45
C LYS A 465 10.08 14.90 -8.91
N ALA A 466 10.54 15.17 -10.14
CA ALA A 466 11.78 14.60 -10.65
C ALA A 466 12.99 15.06 -9.83
N ILE A 467 13.05 16.35 -9.45
CA ILE A 467 14.10 16.90 -8.58
C ILE A 467 14.06 16.26 -7.19
N GLU A 468 12.89 16.06 -6.60
CA GLU A 468 12.75 15.34 -5.32
C GLU A 468 13.21 13.88 -5.45
N ALA A 469 12.85 13.20 -6.54
CA ALA A 469 13.25 11.83 -6.80
C ALA A 469 14.78 11.69 -6.89
N PHE A 470 15.47 12.60 -7.61
CA PHE A 470 16.93 12.64 -7.67
C PHE A 470 17.58 12.76 -6.28
N LYS A 471 17.04 13.65 -5.43
CA LYS A 471 17.54 13.84 -4.05
C LYS A 471 17.35 12.60 -3.19
N VAL A 472 16.21 11.92 -3.31
CA VAL A 472 15.92 10.69 -2.53
C VAL A 472 16.81 9.53 -2.98
N VAL A 473 17.11 9.42 -4.29
CA VAL A 473 18.02 8.39 -4.83
C VAL A 473 19.47 8.68 -4.43
N GLY A 474 19.82 9.93 -4.16
CA GLY A 474 21.12 10.33 -3.63
C GLY A 474 22.03 11.06 -4.62
N PHE A 475 21.48 11.63 -5.69
CA PHE A 475 22.23 12.47 -6.61
C PHE A 475 22.62 13.80 -5.94
N THR A 476 23.84 14.23 -6.17
CA THR A 476 24.35 15.54 -5.77
C THR A 476 23.73 16.64 -6.63
N GLN A 477 23.72 17.88 -6.12
CA GLN A 477 23.16 19.01 -6.86
C GLN A 477 23.93 19.27 -8.17
N ASP A 478 25.23 18.98 -8.20
CA ASP A 478 26.08 19.14 -9.38
C ASP A 478 25.78 18.09 -10.45
N GLU A 479 25.54 16.83 -10.06
CA GLU A 479 25.10 15.77 -10.98
C GLU A 479 23.73 16.10 -11.58
N ILE A 480 22.78 16.55 -10.74
CA ILE A 480 21.45 16.96 -11.21
C ILE A 480 21.57 18.11 -12.21
N SER A 481 22.38 19.13 -11.89
CA SER A 481 22.61 20.25 -12.80
C SER A 481 23.23 19.78 -14.12
N THR A 482 24.20 18.87 -14.07
CA THR A 482 24.84 18.30 -15.26
C THR A 482 23.84 17.58 -16.16
N ILE A 483 22.92 16.77 -15.59
CA ILE A 483 21.88 16.09 -16.36
C ILE A 483 20.98 17.10 -17.10
N TRP A 484 20.54 18.16 -16.41
CA TRP A 484 19.70 19.18 -17.05
C TRP A 484 20.46 20.04 -18.06
N LYS A 485 21.76 20.31 -17.83
CA LYS A 485 22.65 20.94 -18.82
C LYS A 485 22.72 20.09 -20.10
N ILE A 486 22.84 18.76 -20.00
CA ILE A 486 22.85 17.88 -21.17
C ILE A 486 21.54 18.00 -21.97
N ILE A 487 20.38 18.01 -21.29
CA ILE A 487 19.08 18.20 -21.96
C ILE A 487 19.00 19.58 -22.63
N ALA A 488 19.44 20.65 -21.95
CA ALA A 488 19.50 21.99 -22.54
C ALA A 488 20.41 22.04 -23.78
N THR A 489 21.57 21.41 -23.72
CA THR A 489 22.49 21.28 -24.85
C THR A 489 21.83 20.58 -26.03
N ILE A 490 21.07 19.51 -25.80
CA ILE A 490 20.33 18.81 -26.86
C ILE A 490 19.26 19.73 -27.49
N ILE A 491 18.58 20.54 -26.69
CA ILE A 491 17.60 21.53 -27.18
C ILE A 491 18.29 22.55 -28.10
N HIS A 492 19.41 23.14 -27.67
CA HIS A 492 20.18 24.07 -28.48
C HIS A 492 20.75 23.44 -29.74
N LEU A 493 21.25 22.20 -29.66
CA LEU A 493 21.71 21.44 -30.82
C LEU A 493 20.62 21.34 -31.90
N GLY A 494 19.35 21.13 -31.52
CA GLY A 494 18.25 21.07 -32.48
C GLY A 494 18.04 22.34 -33.29
N ASN A 495 18.37 23.49 -32.70
CA ASN A 495 18.21 24.81 -33.32
C ASN A 495 19.47 25.28 -34.07
N LEU A 496 20.56 24.53 -34.06
CA LEU A 496 21.71 24.80 -34.94
C LEU A 496 21.33 24.62 -36.40
N THR A 497 21.66 25.62 -37.21
CA THR A 497 21.49 25.63 -38.66
C THR A 497 22.84 25.76 -39.34
N PHE A 498 22.95 25.17 -40.53
CA PHE A 498 24.16 25.18 -41.34
C PHE A 498 23.89 25.87 -42.68
N THR A 499 24.82 26.72 -43.10
CA THR A 499 24.84 27.35 -44.43
C THR A 499 25.83 26.67 -45.34
N ASP A 500 25.44 26.50 -46.59
CA ASP A 500 26.31 26.03 -47.67
C ASP A 500 27.26 27.15 -48.11
N VAL A 501 28.51 26.81 -48.35
CA VAL A 501 29.53 27.76 -48.83
C VAL A 501 29.81 27.55 -50.32
N ASP A 502 29.92 26.29 -50.77
CA ASP A 502 30.38 25.93 -52.11
C ASP A 502 29.83 24.58 -52.63
N GLY A 503 28.85 23.98 -51.95
CA GLY A 503 28.29 22.67 -52.26
C GLY A 503 29.01 21.50 -51.57
N GLU A 504 30.26 21.70 -51.14
CA GLU A 504 31.08 20.67 -50.49
C GLU A 504 31.35 21.00 -49.00
N HIS A 505 31.21 22.25 -48.60
CA HIS A 505 31.52 22.75 -47.27
C HIS A 505 30.32 23.45 -46.62
N CYS A 506 30.22 23.33 -45.30
CA CYS A 506 29.23 24.04 -44.51
C CYS A 506 29.86 24.78 -43.33
N LEU A 507 29.20 25.85 -42.92
CA LEU A 507 29.49 26.61 -41.71
C LEU A 507 28.25 26.68 -40.84
N ILE A 508 28.43 26.75 -39.52
CA ILE A 508 27.35 26.99 -38.57
C ILE A 508 26.91 28.45 -38.69
N VAL A 509 25.61 28.68 -38.78
CA VAL A 509 25.04 30.03 -38.74
C VAL A 509 25.17 30.57 -37.32
N ARG A 510 25.93 31.66 -37.19
CA ARG A 510 26.06 32.43 -35.95
C ARG A 510 24.97 33.48 -35.87
N SER A 511 24.46 33.72 -34.66
CA SER A 511 23.59 34.84 -34.37
C SER A 511 24.34 35.90 -33.57
N ASN A 512 24.09 37.18 -33.83
CA ASN A 512 24.72 38.28 -33.10
C ASN A 512 23.89 38.71 -31.86
N ASP A 513 22.85 37.96 -31.51
CA ASP A 513 21.97 38.21 -30.38
C ASP A 513 22.29 37.29 -29.19
N GLN A 514 21.55 37.46 -28.08
CA GLN A 514 21.68 36.61 -26.89
C GLN A 514 21.26 35.14 -27.13
N ASN A 515 20.84 34.78 -28.35
CA ASN A 515 20.31 33.48 -28.72
C ASN A 515 21.24 32.74 -29.71
N ASP A 516 22.55 33.07 -29.73
CA ASP A 516 23.54 32.26 -30.44
C ASP A 516 23.61 30.85 -29.83
N GLN A 517 23.10 29.87 -30.57
CA GLN A 517 23.02 28.48 -30.14
C GLN A 517 24.42 27.90 -29.89
N LEU A 518 25.42 28.29 -30.69
CA LEU A 518 26.77 27.74 -30.56
C LEU A 518 27.47 28.24 -29.28
N GLU A 519 27.27 29.50 -28.90
CA GLU A 519 27.79 30.04 -27.64
C GLU A 519 27.13 29.38 -26.42
N TRP A 520 25.83 29.12 -26.47
CA TRP A 520 25.14 28.42 -25.39
C TRP A 520 25.60 26.97 -25.24
N ILE A 521 25.76 26.24 -26.35
CA ILE A 521 26.30 24.87 -26.32
C ILE A 521 27.72 24.87 -25.73
N SER A 522 28.56 25.84 -26.13
CA SER A 522 29.91 26.02 -25.59
C SER A 522 29.92 26.26 -24.08
N LYS A 523 29.05 27.14 -23.58
CA LYS A 523 28.91 27.40 -22.14
C LYS A 523 28.37 26.22 -21.34
N LEU A 524 27.47 25.43 -21.91
CA LEU A 524 26.84 24.30 -21.20
C LEU A 524 27.76 23.07 -21.13
N LEU A 525 28.63 22.89 -22.13
CA LEU A 525 29.58 21.79 -22.21
C LEU A 525 31.00 22.15 -21.74
N ASP A 526 31.24 23.41 -21.37
CA ASP A 526 32.55 23.95 -20.99
C ASP A 526 33.65 23.65 -22.03
N CYS A 527 33.35 23.89 -23.31
CA CYS A 527 34.29 23.67 -24.41
C CYS A 527 34.29 24.82 -25.43
N GLU A 528 35.37 24.98 -26.19
CA GLU A 528 35.50 26.13 -27.10
C GLU A 528 34.52 26.05 -28.28
N PRO A 529 33.92 27.18 -28.72
CA PRO A 529 33.02 27.19 -29.88
C PRO A 529 33.67 26.68 -31.18
N SER A 530 34.99 26.91 -31.33
CA SER A 530 35.85 26.43 -32.42
C SER A 530 35.85 24.90 -32.51
N ASP A 531 36.00 24.23 -31.37
CA ASP A 531 36.06 22.78 -31.28
C ASP A 531 34.73 22.13 -31.63
N ILE A 532 33.62 22.69 -31.14
CA ILE A 532 32.27 22.22 -31.42
C ILE A 532 31.94 22.39 -32.91
N SER A 533 32.29 23.56 -33.47
CA SER A 533 32.12 23.85 -34.89
C SER A 533 32.90 22.85 -35.75
N SER A 534 34.19 22.68 -35.45
CA SER A 534 35.06 21.72 -36.13
C SER A 534 34.51 20.29 -36.04
N ALA A 535 34.02 19.88 -34.87
CA ALA A 535 33.47 18.54 -34.66
C ALA A 535 32.17 18.27 -35.45
N LEU A 536 31.34 19.29 -35.67
CA LEU A 536 30.08 19.16 -36.42
C LEU A 536 30.26 19.34 -37.94
N THR A 537 31.22 20.15 -38.38
CA THR A 537 31.44 20.48 -39.80
C THR A 537 32.59 19.71 -40.44
N SER A 538 33.37 18.95 -39.67
CA SER A 538 34.48 18.16 -40.17
C SER A 538 34.50 16.74 -39.59
N ARG A 539 35.08 15.80 -40.33
CA ARG A 539 35.29 14.41 -39.89
C ARG A 539 36.75 14.08 -40.00
N VAL A 540 37.31 13.58 -38.89
CA VAL A 540 38.64 12.99 -38.89
C VAL A 540 38.51 11.53 -39.33
N VAL A 541 39.15 11.17 -40.44
CA VAL A 541 39.22 9.81 -40.97
C VAL A 541 40.66 9.33 -40.84
N ALA A 542 40.86 8.28 -40.05
CA ALA A 542 42.15 7.61 -39.95
C ALA A 542 42.19 6.43 -40.93
N ALA A 543 43.13 6.48 -41.88
CA ALA A 543 43.37 5.40 -42.83
C ALA A 543 44.87 5.12 -42.92
N ARG A 544 45.27 3.86 -42.69
CA ARG A 544 46.65 3.34 -42.89
C ARG A 544 47.75 4.28 -42.37
N ASN A 545 47.69 4.67 -41.09
CA ASN A 545 48.63 5.54 -40.36
C ASN A 545 48.59 7.04 -40.67
N GLU A 546 47.66 7.53 -41.50
CA GLU A 546 47.45 8.96 -41.73
C GLU A 546 46.06 9.40 -41.24
N VAL A 547 46.02 10.60 -40.66
CA VAL A 547 44.82 11.23 -40.10
C VAL A 547 44.44 12.39 -41.02
N PHE A 548 43.35 12.25 -41.77
CA PHE A 548 42.85 13.29 -42.67
C PHE A 548 41.58 13.92 -42.11
N GLN A 549 41.50 15.25 -42.14
CA GLN A 549 40.30 16.00 -41.77
C GLN A 549 39.50 16.34 -43.02
N SER A 550 38.38 15.66 -43.24
CA SER A 550 37.46 15.91 -44.34
C SER A 550 36.36 16.87 -43.88
N ARG A 551 36.19 18.00 -44.57
CA ARG A 551 35.04 18.90 -44.36
C ARG A 551 33.75 18.24 -44.85
N GLN A 552 32.62 18.62 -44.25
CA GLN A 552 31.32 18.05 -44.55
C GLN A 552 30.40 19.04 -45.26
N ASN A 553 29.50 18.52 -46.09
CA ASN A 553 28.39 19.27 -46.66
C ASN A 553 27.25 19.44 -45.64
N VAL A 554 26.33 20.36 -45.95
CA VAL A 554 25.20 20.71 -45.07
C VAL A 554 24.37 19.49 -44.65
N THR A 555 24.07 18.58 -45.59
CA THR A 555 23.25 17.40 -45.30
C THR A 555 23.93 16.47 -44.29
N ARG A 556 25.24 16.21 -44.44
CA ARG A 556 25.98 15.37 -43.49
C ARG A 556 26.17 16.04 -42.14
N ALA A 557 26.33 17.37 -42.08
CA ALA A 557 26.39 18.11 -40.83
C ALA A 557 25.07 18.01 -40.03
N TYR A 558 23.91 18.10 -40.68
CA TYR A 558 22.61 17.83 -40.04
C TYR A 558 22.52 16.39 -39.50
N TYR A 559 22.99 15.39 -40.27
CA TYR A 559 23.05 14.00 -39.78
C TYR A 559 24.00 13.84 -38.59
N GLY A 560 25.15 14.53 -38.59
CA GLY A 560 26.12 14.52 -37.50
C GLY A 560 25.54 15.13 -36.22
N ARG A 561 24.88 16.28 -36.34
CA ARG A 561 24.14 16.94 -35.26
C ARG A 561 23.07 16.03 -34.67
N ASP A 562 22.21 15.46 -35.52
CA ASP A 562 21.14 14.55 -35.09
C ASP A 562 21.69 13.27 -34.44
N ALA A 563 22.82 12.76 -34.93
CA ALA A 563 23.50 11.61 -34.34
C ALA A 563 24.06 11.96 -32.95
N LEU A 564 24.71 13.11 -32.80
CA LEU A 564 25.22 13.60 -31.52
C LEU A 564 24.08 13.78 -30.50
N SER A 565 22.96 14.38 -30.92
CA SER A 565 21.77 14.54 -30.07
C SER A 565 21.19 13.21 -29.59
N LYS A 566 21.24 12.14 -30.41
CA LYS A 566 20.78 10.80 -30.01
C LYS A 566 21.74 10.09 -29.06
N VAL A 567 23.04 10.34 -29.18
CA VAL A 567 24.08 9.73 -28.35
C VAL A 567 24.10 10.35 -26.95
N ASN A 568 23.98 11.68 -26.86
CA ASN A 568 24.00 12.41 -25.59
C ASN A 568 22.72 12.24 -24.75
N CYS A 569 21.70 11.56 -25.25
CA CYS A 569 20.46 11.29 -24.54
C CYS A 569 20.51 10.02 -23.63
N ILE A 570 21.71 9.43 -23.46
CA ILE A 570 21.94 8.16 -22.73
C ILE A 570 22.36 8.43 -21.29
#